data_AF-A0A954AB77-F1
#
_entry.id   AF-A0A954AB77-F1
#
_cell.length_a   1.000
_cell.length_b   1.000
_cell.length_c   1.000
_cell.angle_alpha   90.00
_cell.angle_beta   90.00
_cell.angle_gamma   90.00
#
_symmetry.space_group_name_H-M   'P 1'
#
loop_
_entity.id
_entity.type
_entity.pdbx_description
1 polymer ?
#
loop_
_entity_poly.entity_id
_entity_poly.type
_entity_poly.pdbx_seq_one_letter_code
_entity_poly.pdbx_strand_id
1 'polypeptide(L)'
;MADSNRPPSDPLTSLDWSARLESEPWSFDFFAALRLAECAHPGMPRIGFARLPRQEPLRLGQEPSVAFPPSTLARFERGDV
;
A
#
# COMPACT_ATOMS: atom_id res chain seq x y z
N MET A 1 8.19 15.61 -18.90
CA MET A 1 8.22 14.55 -19.92
C MET A 1 7.77 13.27 -19.26
N ALA A 2 6.49 12.92 -19.34
CA ALA A 2 6.00 11.62 -18.92
C ALA A 2 6.04 10.72 -20.17
N ASP A 3 6.76 9.60 -20.08
CA ASP A 3 6.78 8.61 -21.15
C ASP A 3 5.38 7.97 -21.27
N SER A 4 4.81 8.05 -22.47
CA SER A 4 3.48 7.52 -22.81
C SER A 4 3.46 5.99 -22.94
N ASN A 5 4.60 5.32 -22.75
CA ASN A 5 4.73 3.86 -22.87
C ASN A 5 4.88 3.12 -21.53
N ARG A 6 4.38 3.69 -20.42
CA ARG A 6 4.20 2.87 -19.21
C ARG A 6 3.02 1.93 -19.47
N PRO A 7 3.20 0.59 -19.55
CA PRO A 7 2.05 -0.31 -19.53
C PRO A 7 1.23 0.07 -18.29
N PRO A 8 -0.12 0.09 -18.35
CA PRO A 8 -0.92 0.34 -17.17
C PRO A 8 -0.46 -0.68 -16.13
N SER A 9 0.30 -0.18 -15.15
CA SER A 9 0.62 -0.96 -13.97
C SER A 9 -0.71 -0.93 -13.27
N ASP A 10 -1.56 -1.90 -13.58
CA ASP A 10 -2.88 -1.97 -13.00
C ASP A 10 -2.89 -3.09 -11.95
N PRO A 11 -2.27 -2.85 -10.78
CA PRO A 11 -2.54 -3.66 -9.60
C PRO A 11 -3.91 -3.31 -8.99
N LEU A 12 -4.65 -2.35 -9.57
CA LEU A 12 -5.93 -1.84 -9.08
C LEU A 12 -7.16 -2.52 -9.68
N THR A 13 -7.05 -3.14 -10.85
CA THR A 13 -8.16 -3.84 -11.53
C THR A 13 -8.19 -5.35 -11.23
N SER A 14 -7.17 -5.89 -10.54
CA SER A 14 -7.29 -7.19 -9.88
C SER A 14 -8.20 -7.07 -8.65
N LEU A 15 -9.29 -7.84 -8.64
CA LEU A 15 -10.35 -7.88 -7.61
C LEU A 15 -9.89 -8.05 -6.14
N ASP A 16 -8.59 -8.25 -5.87
CA ASP A 16 -8.04 -8.32 -4.52
C ASP A 16 -6.59 -7.77 -4.46
N TRP A 17 -6.46 -6.44 -4.52
CA TRP A 17 -5.18 -5.74 -4.35
C TRP A 17 -4.49 -6.12 -3.03
N SER A 18 -5.27 -6.34 -1.96
CA SER A 18 -4.75 -6.68 -0.64
C SER A 18 -4.12 -8.06 -0.58
N ALA A 19 -4.71 -9.06 -1.24
CA ALA A 19 -4.10 -10.40 -1.34
C ALA A 19 -2.79 -10.36 -2.13
N ARG A 20 -2.73 -9.58 -3.21
CA ARG A 20 -1.49 -9.42 -3.97
C ARG A 20 -0.41 -8.70 -3.19
N LEU A 21 -0.78 -7.67 -2.43
CA LEU A 21 0.16 -6.94 -1.58
C LEU A 21 0.69 -7.82 -0.44
N GLU A 22 -0.14 -8.73 0.08
CA GLU A 22 0.23 -9.73 1.07
C GLU A 22 1.20 -10.79 0.50
N SER A 23 0.92 -11.30 -0.70
CA SER A 23 1.75 -12.34 -1.33
C SER A 23 3.04 -11.82 -1.96
N GLU A 24 3.00 -10.63 -2.56
CA GLU A 24 4.08 -10.05 -3.37
C GLU A 24 4.33 -8.56 -3.03
N PRO A 25 4.64 -8.22 -1.76
CA PRO A 25 4.83 -6.83 -1.34
C PRO A 25 5.93 -6.11 -2.13
N TRP A 26 6.95 -6.84 -2.59
CA TRP A 26 8.05 -6.31 -3.40
C TRP A 26 7.62 -5.85 -4.80
N SER A 27 6.46 -6.28 -5.28
CA SER A 27 5.93 -5.86 -6.59
C SER A 27 5.22 -4.50 -6.52
N PHE A 28 5.10 -3.90 -5.33
CA PHE A 28 4.43 -2.62 -5.13
C PHE A 28 5.45 -1.52 -4.79
N ASP A 29 5.22 -0.35 -5.38
CA ASP A 29 5.81 0.90 -4.88
C ASP A 29 5.10 1.31 -3.58
N PHE A 30 5.86 1.76 -2.58
CA PHE A 30 5.33 2.11 -1.26
C PHE A 30 4.24 3.18 -1.34
N PHE A 31 4.47 4.28 -2.05
CA PHE A 31 3.49 5.36 -2.13
C PHE A 31 2.30 5.01 -3.01
N ALA A 32 2.51 4.19 -4.05
CA ALA A 32 1.42 3.65 -4.83
C ALA A 32 0.50 2.79 -3.95
N ALA A 33 1.05 1.87 -3.15
CA ALA A 33 0.28 1.02 -2.24
C ALA A 33 -0.55 1.83 -1.23
N LEU A 34 0.03 2.89 -0.64
CA LEU A 34 -0.71 3.79 0.25
C LEU A 34 -1.90 4.45 -0.45
N ARG A 35 -1.73 4.91 -1.69
CA ARG A 35 -2.84 5.48 -2.46
C ARG A 35 -3.89 4.45 -2.81
N LEU A 36 -3.51 3.19 -3.11
CA LEU A 36 -4.50 2.14 -3.36
C LEU A 36 -5.37 1.91 -2.13
N ALA A 37 -4.76 1.89 -0.94
CA ALA A 37 -5.48 1.74 0.33
C ALA A 37 -6.41 2.93 0.62
N GLU A 38 -5.97 4.17 0.34
CA GLU A 38 -6.84 5.36 0.42
C GLU A 38 -8.04 5.26 -0.54
N CYS A 39 -7.80 4.87 -1.80
CA CYS A 39 -8.85 4.68 -2.80
C CYS A 39 -9.84 3.57 -2.43
N ALA A 40 -9.38 2.51 -1.76
CA ALA A 40 -10.23 1.42 -1.27
C ALA A 40 -11.11 1.83 -0.06
N HIS A 41 -10.79 2.93 0.64
CA HIS A 41 -11.50 3.41 1.82
C HIS A 41 -11.94 4.88 1.68
N PRO A 42 -12.78 5.24 0.69
CA PRO A 42 -13.14 6.63 0.41
C PRO A 42 -13.94 7.30 1.55
N GLY A 43 -14.50 6.52 2.47
CA GLY A 43 -15.21 7.03 3.66
C GLY A 43 -14.31 7.35 4.86
N MET A 44 -13.00 7.11 4.77
CA MET A 44 -12.03 7.40 5.83
C MET A 44 -11.22 8.66 5.49
N PRO A 45 -10.70 9.39 6.50
CA PRO A 45 -9.68 10.41 6.28
C PRO A 45 -8.48 9.86 5.51
N ARG A 46 -7.79 10.74 4.79
CA ARG A 46 -6.50 10.43 4.17
C ARG A 46 -5.47 10.01 5.21
N ILE A 47 -4.52 9.20 4.79
CA ILE A 47 -3.49 8.65 5.69
C ILE A 47 -2.72 9.78 6.36
N GLY A 48 -2.65 9.76 7.70
CA GLY A 48 -1.97 10.77 8.50
C GLY A 48 -2.82 12.00 8.85
N PHE A 49 -4.07 12.06 8.41
CA PHE A 49 -5.02 13.13 8.75
C PHE A 49 -6.11 12.70 9.72
N ALA A 50 -6.17 11.42 10.08
CA ALA A 50 -7.18 10.94 11.02
C ALA A 50 -6.93 11.48 12.44
N ARG A 51 -8.01 11.78 13.16
CA ARG A 51 -7.92 12.25 14.56
C ARG A 51 -7.67 11.11 15.54
N LEU A 52 -8.10 9.90 15.18
CA LEU A 52 -7.99 8.70 16.00
C LEU A 52 -7.33 7.60 15.17
N PRO A 53 -6.46 6.75 15.77
CA PRO A 53 -5.86 5.64 15.04
C PRO A 53 -6.90 4.76 14.36
N ARG A 54 -8.01 4.41 15.02
CA ARG A 54 -9.09 3.56 14.44
C ARG A 54 -9.77 4.14 13.20
N GLN A 55 -9.49 5.39 12.83
CA GLN A 55 -10.01 6.06 11.64
C GLN A 55 -8.99 6.08 10.49
N GLU A 56 -7.85 5.40 10.64
CA GLU A 56 -6.88 5.19 9.57
C GLU A 56 -7.14 3.86 8.86
N PRO A 57 -7.10 3.80 7.51
CA PRO A 57 -7.29 2.57 6.76
C PRO A 57 -6.13 1.59 6.91
N LEU A 58 -4.96 2.07 7.37
CA LEU A 58 -3.75 1.27 7.56
C LEU A 58 -3.07 1.58 8.89
N ARG A 59 -2.30 0.61 9.38
CA ARG A 59 -1.29 0.79 10.43
C ARG A 59 0.08 0.67 9.79
N LEU A 60 0.90 1.70 9.90
CA LEU A 60 2.27 1.68 9.39
C LEU A 60 3.23 1.24 10.49
N GLY A 61 4.02 0.22 10.17
CA GLY A 61 5.13 -0.25 11.00
C GLY A 61 6.46 -0.11 10.25
N GLN A 62 7.55 -0.37 10.95
CA GLN A 62 8.89 -0.45 10.38
C GLN A 62 9.48 -1.80 10.77
N GLU A 63 10.15 -2.47 9.81
CA GLU A 63 10.93 -3.67 10.06
C GLU A 63 12.41 -3.26 10.13
N PRO A 64 13.02 -3.14 11.32
CA PRO A 64 14.41 -2.67 11.44
C PRO A 64 15.35 -3.60 10.69
N SER A 65 16.06 -3.06 9.70
CA SER A 65 16.99 -3.84 8.88
C SER A 65 18.23 -3.02 8.54
N VAL A 66 19.36 -3.70 8.49
CA VAL A 66 20.65 -3.17 7.98
C VAL A 66 20.94 -3.64 6.55
N ALA A 67 20.02 -4.39 5.96
CA ALA A 67 20.09 -4.80 4.56
C ALA A 67 19.61 -3.68 3.63
N PHE A 68 19.97 -3.78 2.35
CA PHE A 68 19.45 -2.93 1.28
C PHE A 68 18.43 -3.74 0.46
N PRO A 69 17.17 -3.85 0.92
CA PRO A 69 16.18 -4.66 0.23
C PRO A 69 15.85 -4.09 -1.16
N PRO A 70 15.45 -4.95 -2.11
CA PRO A 70 15.08 -4.51 -3.46
C PRO A 70 13.76 -3.73 -3.50
N SER A 71 12.99 -3.72 -2.40
CA SER A 71 11.72 -3.00 -2.25
C SER A 71 11.60 -2.36 -0.88
N THR A 72 10.86 -1.25 -0.81
CA THR A 72 10.59 -0.52 0.44
C THR A 72 9.60 -1.24 1.36
N LEU A 73 8.67 -2.02 0.80
CA LEU A 73 7.67 -2.77 1.57
C LEU A 73 8.27 -4.11 2.02
N ALA A 74 8.29 -4.34 3.33
CA ALA A 74 8.77 -5.57 3.93
C ALA A 74 7.68 -6.66 3.98
N ARG A 75 6.47 -6.29 4.43
CA ARG A 75 5.31 -7.17 4.53
C ARG A 75 4.01 -6.36 4.57
N PHE A 76 2.90 -7.05 4.34
CA PHE A 76 1.55 -6.55 4.57
C PHE A 76 0.76 -7.62 5.32
N GLU A 77 0.03 -7.22 6.35
CA GLU A 77 -0.79 -8.11 7.18
C GLU A 77 -2.21 -7.57 7.18
N ARG A 78 -3.19 -8.44 6.95
CA ARG A 78 -4.59 -8.08 7.13
C ARG A 78 -4.86 -7.95 8.62
N GLY A 79 -5.40 -6.81 9.03
CA GLY A 79 -5.79 -6.61 10.42
C GLY A 79 -6.99 -7.46 10.78
N ASP A 80 -6.94 -8.09 11.96
CA ASP A 80 -8.12 -8.67 12.59
C ASP A 80 -9.05 -7.52 13.02
N VAL A 81 -10.32 -7.59 12.61
CA VAL A 81 -11.38 -6.63 12.98
C VAL A 81 -11.76 -6.78 14.44
#